data_AF-A0AAV4SL78-F1
#
_entry.id   AF-A0AAV4SL78-F1
#
_cell.length_a   1.000
_cell.length_b   1.000
_cell.length_c   1.000
_cell.angle_alpha   90.00
_cell.angle_beta   90.00
_cell.angle_gamma   90.00
#
_symmetry.space_group_name_H-M   'P 1'
#
loop_
_entity.id
_entity.type
_entity.pdbx_description
1 polymer ?
#
loop_
_entity_poly.entity_id
_entity_poly.type
_entity_poly.pdbx_seq_one_letter_code
_entity_poly.pdbx_strand_id
1 'polypeptide(L)'
;MVLFLYALSVYELSGHKFVTTVFIDTSDKSKDVMMTTLKDLVAARVCAQDLCTPGKVKVATCQMSETKKEICKYSIAYEAIPQLADELCDEECERGKMFDGLKKAEQILQAEFVKMADNPRARVKADLQTFETRHLITCRGGFRLVKSHFKRCFPCLPGYYSEPNSMECNLCYIGFYQEHYGKHTCDKCDDNTTTETMGAKSKQECVEKESMLRTSYSTYFNRNLNFITYLLRNVI
;
A
#
# COMPACT_ATOMS: atom_id res chain seq x y z
N MET A 1 -21.55 2.62 -25.44
CA MET A 1 -20.21 3.22 -25.54
C MET A 1 -19.23 2.23 -24.92
N VAL A 2 -18.29 1.74 -25.71
CA VAL A 2 -17.29 0.73 -25.35
C VAL A 2 -16.17 1.40 -24.55
N LEU A 3 -15.69 0.74 -23.49
CA LEU A 3 -14.35 0.92 -22.97
C LEU A 3 -13.78 -0.46 -22.62
N PHE A 4 -12.96 -0.99 -23.54
CA PHE A 4 -11.97 -2.02 -23.23
C PHE A 4 -10.80 -1.40 -22.44
N LEU A 5 -9.92 -2.27 -21.92
CA LEU A 5 -8.46 -2.09 -21.68
C LEU A 5 -8.01 -2.00 -20.20
N TYR A 6 -6.92 -2.59 -19.70
CA TYR A 6 -5.78 -3.39 -20.21
C TYR A 6 -5.33 -4.37 -19.10
N ALA A 7 -4.77 -5.54 -19.46
CA ALA A 7 -4.02 -6.41 -18.55
C ALA A 7 -2.60 -5.86 -18.24
N LEU A 8 -1.95 -6.32 -17.15
CA LEU A 8 -0.50 -6.66 -16.95
C LEU A 8 0.08 -6.43 -15.52
N SER A 9 1.24 -7.06 -15.28
CA SER A 9 1.64 -7.85 -14.08
C SER A 9 3.02 -7.50 -13.44
N VAL A 10 3.01 -7.30 -12.11
CA VAL A 10 3.87 -7.76 -10.94
C VAL A 10 5.43 -7.64 -10.87
N TYR A 11 6.00 -7.42 -9.65
CA TYR A 11 6.96 -8.23 -8.81
C TYR A 11 7.73 -7.37 -7.76
N GLU A 12 7.73 -7.77 -6.47
CA GLU A 12 8.80 -8.34 -5.59
C GLU A 12 8.11 -8.66 -4.23
N LEU A 13 8.48 -9.75 -3.54
CA LEU A 13 7.66 -10.43 -2.51
C LEU A 13 7.24 -9.59 -1.28
N SER A 14 5.93 -9.27 -1.20
CA SER A 14 5.16 -9.04 0.04
C SER A 14 3.64 -9.12 -0.21
N GLY A 15 3.11 -10.33 -0.27
CA GLY A 15 1.66 -10.60 -0.21
C GLY A 15 0.82 -10.09 -1.39
N HIS A 16 -0.04 -10.95 -1.94
CA HIS A 16 -1.12 -10.49 -2.81
C HIS A 16 -2.38 -10.33 -1.99
N LYS A 17 -2.84 -9.08 -1.80
CA LYS A 17 -4.07 -8.81 -1.09
C LYS A 17 -5.21 -8.62 -2.08
N PHE A 18 -6.24 -9.42 -1.94
CA PHE A 18 -7.46 -9.29 -2.69
C PHE A 18 -8.48 -8.54 -1.86
N VAL A 19 -9.20 -7.59 -2.47
CA VAL A 19 -10.32 -6.90 -1.84
C VAL A 19 -11.49 -6.94 -2.79
N THR A 20 -12.56 -7.62 -2.38
CA THR A 20 -13.84 -7.60 -3.09
C THR A 20 -14.86 -6.86 -2.28
N THR A 21 -15.72 -6.13 -2.98
CA THR A 21 -16.85 -5.47 -2.38
C THR A 21 -18.15 -6.00 -2.95
N VAL A 22 -19.09 -6.30 -2.05
CA VAL A 22 -20.43 -6.77 -2.38
C VAL A 22 -21.47 -5.94 -1.61
N PHE A 23 -22.58 -5.62 -2.27
CA PHE A 23 -23.72 -4.97 -1.64
C PHE A 23 -24.74 -6.03 -1.27
N ILE A 24 -25.17 -6.00 0.00
CA ILE A 24 -26.08 -7.01 0.55
C ILE A 24 -27.23 -6.31 1.27
N ASP A 25 -28.45 -6.74 0.94
CA ASP A 25 -29.66 -6.40 1.69
C ASP A 25 -29.64 -7.12 3.05
N THR A 26 -29.54 -6.36 4.14
CA THR A 26 -29.48 -6.87 5.52
C THR A 26 -30.81 -6.72 6.25
N SER A 27 -31.90 -6.41 5.55
CA SER A 27 -33.19 -6.12 6.19
C SER A 27 -33.75 -7.27 7.04
N ASP A 28 -33.35 -8.51 6.76
CA ASP A 28 -33.81 -9.71 7.46
C ASP A 28 -32.77 -10.32 8.43
N LYS A 29 -31.54 -9.78 8.50
CA LYS A 29 -30.45 -10.33 9.35
C LYS A 29 -29.58 -9.22 9.96
N SER A 30 -29.12 -9.42 11.19
CA SER A 30 -28.21 -8.45 11.81
C SER A 30 -26.86 -8.38 11.09
N LYS A 31 -26.24 -7.20 11.14
CA LYS A 31 -24.93 -6.94 10.53
C LYS A 31 -23.87 -7.93 11.03
N ASP A 32 -23.89 -8.27 12.32
CA ASP A 32 -22.93 -9.20 12.93
C ASP A 32 -23.07 -10.63 12.41
N VAL A 33 -24.31 -11.13 12.24
CA VAL A 33 -24.56 -12.45 11.66
C VAL A 33 -24.07 -12.52 10.22
N MET A 34 -24.28 -11.45 9.44
CA MET A 34 -23.77 -11.36 8.07
C MET A 34 -22.25 -11.28 8.03
N MET A 35 -21.62 -10.52 8.92
CA MET A 35 -20.16 -10.46 9.04
C MET A 35 -19.55 -11.82 9.34
N THR A 36 -20.13 -12.58 10.27
CA THR A 36 -19.66 -13.93 10.61
C THR A 36 -19.85 -14.89 9.44
N THR A 37 -21.03 -14.86 8.80
CA THR A 37 -21.32 -15.70 7.62
C THR A 37 -20.31 -15.48 6.49
N LEU A 38 -19.95 -14.21 6.22
CA LEU A 38 -18.96 -13.89 5.19
C LEU A 38 -17.55 -14.33 5.56
N LYS A 39 -17.16 -14.21 6.84
CA LYS A 39 -15.86 -14.73 7.33
C LYS A 39 -15.78 -16.24 7.17
N ASP A 40 -16.83 -16.96 7.55
CA ASP A 40 -16.89 -18.42 7.45
C ASP A 40 -16.85 -18.88 6.00
N LEU A 41 -17.55 -18.18 5.09
CA LEU A 41 -17.51 -18.45 3.66
C LEU A 41 -16.08 -18.29 3.11
N VAL A 42 -15.39 -17.21 3.46
CA VAL A 42 -14.01 -16.98 3.01
C VAL A 42 -13.08 -18.06 3.57
N ALA A 43 -13.17 -18.36 4.86
CA ALA A 43 -12.34 -19.39 5.48
C ALA A 43 -12.59 -20.79 4.88
N ALA A 44 -13.85 -21.19 4.71
CA ALA A 44 -14.21 -22.56 4.33
C ALA A 44 -14.20 -22.81 2.82
N ARG A 45 -14.42 -21.79 1.98
CA ARG A 45 -14.53 -21.95 0.53
C ARG A 45 -13.38 -21.34 -0.24
N VAL A 46 -12.80 -20.26 0.26
CA VAL A 46 -11.74 -19.51 -0.44
C VAL A 46 -10.36 -19.90 0.06
N CYS A 47 -10.18 -19.98 1.37
CA CYS A 47 -8.90 -20.32 2.00
C CYS A 47 -8.78 -21.80 2.41
N ALA A 48 -9.72 -22.65 2.00
CA ALA A 48 -9.52 -24.09 2.06
C ALA A 48 -8.34 -24.47 1.14
N GLN A 49 -7.47 -25.39 1.60
CA GLN A 49 -6.23 -25.82 0.94
C GLN A 49 -4.98 -24.94 1.16
N ASP A 50 -4.92 -24.13 2.23
CA ASP A 50 -3.73 -23.33 2.64
C ASP A 50 -3.24 -22.27 1.61
N LEU A 51 -4.06 -21.98 0.60
CA LEU A 51 -3.74 -21.03 -0.48
C LEU A 51 -3.90 -19.56 -0.09
N CYS A 52 -4.62 -19.25 0.99
CA CYS A 52 -4.75 -17.89 1.52
C CYS A 52 -4.89 -17.85 3.04
N THR A 53 -4.48 -16.73 3.64
CA THR A 53 -4.93 -16.38 4.99
C THR A 53 -6.29 -15.68 4.88
N PRO A 54 -7.31 -16.11 5.65
CA PRO A 54 -8.57 -15.40 5.70
C PRO A 54 -8.31 -13.99 6.25
N GLY A 55 -8.61 -12.97 5.45
CA GLY A 55 -8.34 -11.59 5.84
C GLY A 55 -9.51 -10.94 6.59
N LYS A 56 -9.52 -9.60 6.60
CA LYS A 56 -10.51 -8.81 7.36
C LYS A 56 -11.75 -8.56 6.50
N VAL A 57 -12.92 -8.99 6.97
CA VAL A 57 -14.21 -8.48 6.49
C VAL A 57 -14.50 -7.18 7.23
N LYS A 58 -14.93 -6.13 6.52
CA LYS A 58 -15.35 -4.84 7.08
C LYS A 58 -16.66 -4.40 6.43
N VAL A 59 -17.53 -3.77 7.23
CA VAL A 59 -18.66 -3.01 6.68
C VAL A 59 -18.11 -1.66 6.21
N ALA A 60 -18.28 -1.35 4.93
CA ALA A 60 -17.82 -0.09 4.36
C ALA A 60 -18.83 1.03 4.61
N THR A 61 -20.10 0.82 4.24
CA THR A 61 -21.20 1.79 4.39
C THR A 61 -22.54 1.06 4.40
N CYS A 62 -23.53 1.54 5.15
CA CYS A 62 -24.92 1.08 5.05
C CYS A 62 -25.81 2.26 4.69
N GLN A 63 -26.76 2.04 3.78
CA GLN A 63 -27.68 3.07 3.32
C GLN A 63 -29.10 2.50 3.29
N MET A 64 -30.08 3.36 3.58
CA MET A 64 -31.49 2.99 3.45
C MET A 64 -31.90 3.13 1.99
N SER A 65 -32.33 2.04 1.38
CA SER A 65 -32.90 2.04 0.04
C SER A 65 -34.26 2.73 0.00
N GLU A 66 -34.69 3.14 -1.18
CA GLU A 66 -36.00 3.74 -1.47
C GLU A 66 -37.16 2.84 -0.97
N THR A 67 -36.94 1.54 -0.87
CA THR A 67 -37.93 0.56 -0.38
C THR A 67 -37.88 0.33 1.15
N LYS A 68 -37.30 1.23 1.95
CA LYS A 68 -37.08 1.09 3.41
C LYS A 68 -36.27 -0.15 3.82
N LYS A 69 -35.36 -0.58 2.96
CA LYS A 69 -34.47 -1.72 3.20
C LYS A 69 -33.06 -1.24 3.51
N GLU A 70 -32.44 -1.80 4.54
CA GLU A 70 -31.04 -1.46 4.86
C GLU A 70 -30.11 -2.26 3.94
N ILE A 71 -29.41 -1.57 3.06
CA ILE A 71 -28.42 -2.16 2.15
C ILE A 71 -27.03 -1.79 2.67
N CYS A 72 -26.22 -2.80 2.97
CA CYS A 72 -24.87 -2.64 3.45
C CYS A 72 -23.85 -3.08 2.40
N LYS A 73 -22.81 -2.25 2.23
CA LYS A 73 -21.63 -2.52 1.44
C LYS A 73 -20.60 -3.23 2.32
N TYR A 74 -20.27 -4.46 1.97
CA TYR A 74 -19.28 -5.28 2.67
C TYR A 74 -18.00 -5.37 1.85
N SER A 75 -16.87 -5.03 2.47
CA SER A 75 -15.53 -5.23 1.91
C SER A 75 -14.89 -6.47 2.53
N ILE A 76 -14.57 -7.43 1.68
CA ILE A 76 -13.96 -8.70 2.04
C ILE A 76 -12.53 -8.68 1.53
N ALA A 77 -11.56 -8.77 2.46
CA ALA A 77 -10.16 -8.88 2.11
C ALA A 77 -9.60 -10.25 2.47
N TYR A 78 -8.72 -10.80 1.63
CA TYR A 78 -7.93 -12.01 1.92
C TYR A 78 -6.58 -11.93 1.23
N GLU A 79 -5.60 -12.69 1.71
CA GLU A 79 -4.21 -12.63 1.23
C GLU A 79 -3.73 -14.01 0.80
N ALA A 80 -3.20 -14.13 -0.42
CA ALA A 80 -2.63 -15.40 -0.89
C ALA A 80 -1.32 -15.72 -0.17
N ILE A 81 -1.17 -16.98 0.29
CA ILE A 81 0.07 -17.46 0.93
C ILE A 81 0.97 -18.08 -0.14
N PRO A 82 2.28 -17.80 -0.14
CA PRO A 82 3.24 -18.35 -1.12
C PRO A 82 3.60 -19.84 -0.92
N GLN A 83 2.75 -20.67 -0.30
CA GLN A 83 3.10 -22.09 -0.01
C GLN A 83 3.17 -23.01 -1.26
N LEU A 84 3.28 -22.44 -2.45
CA LEU A 84 3.36 -23.14 -3.73
C LEU A 84 4.79 -23.27 -4.28
N ALA A 85 5.77 -22.80 -3.50
CA ALA A 85 7.21 -22.86 -3.77
C ALA A 85 7.69 -24.31 -3.88
N ASP A 86 7.60 -24.82 -5.10
CA ASP A 86 8.32 -26.00 -5.57
C ASP A 86 9.77 -25.56 -5.83
N GLU A 87 10.79 -26.32 -5.41
CA GLU A 87 12.21 -25.93 -5.56
C GLU A 87 12.61 -25.69 -7.04
N LEU A 88 11.76 -26.13 -7.98
CA LEU A 88 11.90 -26.00 -9.43
C LEU A 88 11.21 -24.78 -10.05
N CYS A 89 10.46 -23.98 -9.27
CA CYS A 89 9.63 -22.88 -9.77
C CYS A 89 10.35 -21.54 -9.55
N ASP A 90 10.64 -20.82 -10.63
CA ASP A 90 11.20 -19.47 -10.58
C ASP A 90 10.17 -18.42 -10.11
N GLU A 91 10.62 -17.18 -9.91
CA GLU A 91 9.75 -16.09 -9.43
C GLU A 91 8.52 -15.88 -10.33
N GLU A 92 8.65 -16.13 -11.63
CA GLU A 92 7.57 -15.98 -12.60
C GLU A 92 6.51 -17.05 -12.53
N CYS A 93 6.96 -18.29 -12.37
CA CYS A 93 6.12 -19.44 -12.09
C CYS A 93 5.35 -19.27 -10.77
N GLU A 94 6.00 -18.83 -9.69
CA GLU A 94 5.37 -18.63 -8.38
C GLU A 94 4.26 -17.57 -8.45
N ARG A 95 4.54 -16.45 -9.12
CA ARG A 95 3.53 -15.42 -9.36
C ARG A 95 2.37 -15.96 -10.20
N GLY A 96 2.64 -16.69 -11.27
CA GLY A 96 1.60 -17.29 -12.11
C GLY A 96 0.64 -18.13 -11.27
N LYS A 97 1.19 -19.02 -10.44
CA LYS A 97 0.43 -19.86 -9.51
C LYS A 97 -0.37 -19.03 -8.49
N MET A 98 0.22 -18.00 -7.89
CA MET A 98 -0.50 -17.10 -6.97
C MET A 98 -1.67 -16.39 -7.66
N PHE A 99 -1.46 -15.86 -8.87
CA PHE A 99 -2.48 -15.16 -9.62
C PHE A 99 -3.62 -16.08 -10.06
N ASP A 100 -3.30 -17.30 -10.48
CA ASP A 100 -4.29 -18.30 -10.87
C ASP A 100 -5.08 -18.82 -9.66
N GLY A 101 -4.42 -19.03 -8.52
CA GLY A 101 -5.08 -19.32 -7.25
C GLY A 101 -6.05 -18.21 -6.84
N LEU A 102 -5.66 -16.95 -7.01
CA LEU A 102 -6.52 -15.79 -6.73
C LEU A 102 -7.71 -15.67 -7.70
N LYS A 103 -7.53 -15.94 -9.00
CA LYS A 103 -8.65 -15.99 -9.96
C LYS A 103 -9.65 -17.08 -9.60
N LYS A 104 -9.14 -18.25 -9.18
CA LYS A 104 -9.98 -19.36 -8.73
C LYS A 104 -10.77 -18.97 -7.46
N ALA A 105 -10.13 -18.28 -6.52
CA ALA A 105 -10.78 -17.74 -5.33
C ALA A 105 -11.92 -16.75 -5.67
N GLU A 106 -11.70 -15.87 -6.65
CA GLU A 106 -12.73 -14.95 -7.15
C GLU A 106 -13.93 -15.69 -7.75
N GLN A 107 -13.68 -16.70 -8.59
CA GLN A 107 -14.73 -17.53 -9.18
C GLN A 107 -15.57 -18.25 -8.11
N ILE A 108 -14.91 -18.76 -7.07
CA ILE A 108 -15.60 -19.42 -5.94
C ILE A 108 -16.49 -18.42 -5.21
N LEU A 109 -15.98 -17.23 -4.88
CA LEU A 109 -16.75 -16.18 -4.22
C LEU A 109 -17.98 -15.80 -5.04
N GLN A 110 -17.79 -15.55 -6.34
CA GLN A 110 -18.89 -15.20 -7.23
C GLN A 110 -19.95 -16.31 -7.28
N ALA A 111 -19.54 -17.58 -7.40
CA ALA A 111 -20.46 -18.71 -7.40
C ALA A 111 -21.24 -18.87 -6.08
N GLU A 112 -20.59 -18.68 -4.93
CA GLU A 112 -21.28 -18.73 -3.64
C GLU A 112 -22.22 -17.54 -3.43
N PHE A 113 -21.87 -16.35 -3.91
CA PHE A 113 -22.78 -15.19 -3.87
C PHE A 113 -24.02 -15.39 -4.75
N VAL A 114 -23.88 -16.02 -5.92
CA VAL A 114 -25.03 -16.41 -6.75
C VAL A 114 -25.95 -17.37 -5.98
N LYS A 115 -25.40 -18.41 -5.35
CA LYS A 115 -26.20 -19.34 -4.52
C LYS A 115 -26.90 -18.64 -3.35
N MET A 116 -26.26 -17.64 -2.74
CA MET A 116 -26.87 -16.84 -1.68
C MET A 116 -28.00 -15.95 -2.21
N ALA A 117 -27.79 -15.30 -3.36
CA ALA A 117 -28.78 -14.43 -4.00
C ALA A 117 -30.03 -15.20 -4.47
N ASP A 118 -29.85 -16.42 -4.97
CA ASP A 118 -30.93 -17.27 -5.45
C ASP A 118 -31.67 -18.00 -4.33
N ASN A 119 -31.19 -17.95 -3.08
CA ASN A 119 -31.80 -18.68 -1.96
C ASN A 119 -33.05 -17.95 -1.41
N PRO A 120 -34.27 -18.43 -1.69
CA PRO A 120 -35.50 -17.76 -1.28
C PRO A 120 -35.77 -17.90 0.23
N ARG A 121 -35.15 -18.91 0.86
CA ARG A 121 -35.29 -19.21 2.30
C ARG A 121 -34.27 -18.43 3.15
N ALA A 122 -33.24 -17.84 2.55
CA ALA A 122 -32.21 -17.08 3.25
C ALA A 122 -32.39 -15.56 3.19
N ARG A 123 -33.26 -15.02 2.31
CA ARG A 123 -33.57 -13.59 2.12
C ARG A 123 -32.36 -12.66 1.98
N VAL A 124 -31.18 -13.18 1.66
CA VAL A 124 -29.98 -12.39 1.40
C VAL A 124 -29.97 -12.07 -0.09
N LYS A 125 -30.48 -10.90 -0.47
CA LYS A 125 -30.31 -10.42 -1.85
C LYS A 125 -28.93 -9.75 -1.95
N ALA A 126 -27.95 -10.47 -2.48
CA ALA A 126 -26.67 -9.89 -2.87
C ALA A 126 -26.82 -9.29 -4.27
N ASP A 127 -26.40 -8.03 -4.44
CA ASP A 127 -26.37 -7.39 -5.75
C ASP A 127 -25.06 -7.73 -6.47
N LEU A 128 -25.16 -8.65 -7.44
CA LEU A 128 -24.05 -9.06 -8.29
C LEU A 128 -23.66 -8.02 -9.33
N GLN A 129 -24.53 -7.04 -9.64
CA GLN A 129 -24.22 -5.99 -10.61
C GLN A 129 -23.21 -4.98 -10.05
N THR A 130 -23.09 -4.91 -8.72
CA THR A 130 -22.17 -4.03 -7.99
C THR A 130 -21.01 -4.78 -7.34
N PHE A 131 -20.79 -6.04 -7.75
CA PHE A 131 -19.64 -6.84 -7.32
C PHE A 131 -18.35 -6.28 -7.95
N GLU A 132 -17.53 -5.63 -7.12
CA GLU A 132 -16.24 -5.05 -7.55
C GLU A 132 -15.08 -5.78 -6.88
N THR A 133 -14.24 -6.40 -7.70
CA THR A 133 -12.99 -7.02 -7.27
C THR A 133 -11.80 -6.10 -7.54
N ARG A 134 -10.87 -6.00 -6.59
CA ARG A 134 -9.57 -5.35 -6.78
C ARG A 134 -8.43 -6.21 -6.26
N HIS A 135 -7.41 -6.39 -7.10
CA HIS A 135 -6.13 -6.98 -6.71
C HIS A 135 -5.19 -5.87 -6.24
N LEU A 136 -4.82 -5.89 -4.96
CA LEU A 136 -3.87 -4.97 -4.38
C LEU A 136 -2.51 -5.66 -4.25
N ILE A 137 -1.49 -4.97 -4.76
CA ILE A 137 -0.09 -5.34 -4.59
C ILE A 137 0.46 -4.49 -3.47
N THR A 138 1.06 -5.14 -2.48
CA THR A 138 1.73 -4.51 -1.36
C THR A 138 3.24 -4.69 -1.48
N CYS A 139 4.00 -3.62 -1.28
CA CYS A 139 5.46 -3.69 -1.28
C CYS A 139 5.96 -3.79 0.17
N ARG A 140 7.04 -4.55 0.42
CA ARG A 140 7.77 -4.47 1.70
C ARG A 140 8.29 -3.05 1.90
N GLY A 141 8.55 -2.71 3.17
CA GLY A 141 9.26 -1.48 3.51
C GLY A 141 10.58 -1.39 2.73
N GLY A 142 10.91 -0.16 2.32
CA GLY A 142 12.07 0.15 1.47
C GLY A 142 11.79 0.04 -0.03
N PHE A 143 10.60 -0.39 -0.44
CA PHE A 143 10.23 -0.53 -1.84
C PHE A 143 8.93 0.23 -2.14
N ARG A 144 8.86 0.88 -3.31
CA ARG A 144 7.68 1.63 -3.77
C ARG A 144 7.04 0.99 -4.99
N LEU A 145 5.73 1.16 -5.12
CA LEU A 145 4.99 0.71 -6.29
C LEU A 145 5.14 1.70 -7.46
N VAL A 146 5.63 1.23 -8.61
CA VAL A 146 5.78 2.09 -9.81
C VAL A 146 4.72 1.76 -10.85
N LYS A 147 3.75 2.68 -11.02
CA LYS A 147 2.58 2.50 -11.92
C LYS A 147 2.97 2.36 -13.40
N SER A 148 4.01 3.06 -13.85
CA SER A 148 4.46 3.06 -15.26
C SER A 148 5.24 1.80 -15.65
N HIS A 149 5.78 1.05 -14.68
CA HIS A 149 6.60 -0.14 -14.92
C HIS A 149 5.89 -1.40 -14.43
N PHE A 150 4.71 -1.66 -14.99
CA PHE A 150 3.98 -2.92 -14.78
C PHE A 150 3.65 -3.24 -13.31
N LYS A 151 3.48 -2.23 -12.44
CA LYS A 151 3.18 -2.41 -11.00
C LYS A 151 4.21 -3.30 -10.27
N ARG A 152 5.50 -3.06 -10.53
CA ARG A 152 6.60 -3.63 -9.75
C ARG A 152 6.91 -2.81 -8.50
N CYS A 153 7.42 -3.49 -7.50
CA CYS A 153 8.03 -2.85 -6.34
C CYS A 153 9.48 -2.54 -6.71
N PHE A 154 9.84 -1.26 -6.70
CA PHE A 154 11.21 -0.82 -6.95
C PHE A 154 11.85 -0.41 -5.63
N PRO A 155 13.12 -0.77 -5.39
CA PRO A 155 13.80 -0.33 -4.19
C PRO A 155 13.88 1.19 -4.18
N CYS A 156 13.70 1.77 -2.99
CA CYS A 156 14.01 3.17 -2.77
C CYS A 156 15.50 3.40 -3.01
N LEU A 157 15.80 4.53 -3.64
CA LEU A 157 17.17 4.95 -3.90
C LEU A 157 17.86 5.38 -2.59
N PRO A 158 19.20 5.41 -2.53
CA PRO A 158 19.92 6.05 -1.44
C PRO A 158 19.41 7.47 -1.18
N GLY A 159 19.31 7.82 0.10
CA GLY A 159 18.66 9.03 0.60
C GLY A 159 17.15 8.92 0.78
N TYR A 160 16.55 7.78 0.43
CA TYR A 160 15.12 7.55 0.57
C TYR A 160 14.82 6.27 1.35
N TYR A 161 13.68 6.26 2.02
CA TYR A 161 13.12 5.12 2.72
C TYR A 161 11.64 4.96 2.37
N SER A 162 11.04 3.84 2.77
CA SER A 162 9.62 3.63 2.57
C SER A 162 9.07 2.70 3.62
N GLU A 163 7.91 3.03 4.17
CA GLU A 163 7.18 2.15 5.06
C GLU A 163 6.52 1.01 4.28
N PRO A 164 6.25 -0.15 4.92
CA PRO A 164 5.51 -1.23 4.27
C PRO A 164 4.19 -0.75 3.67
N ASN A 165 3.85 -1.24 2.48
CA ASN A 165 2.66 -0.88 1.70
C ASN A 165 2.62 0.56 1.17
N SER A 166 3.69 1.35 1.33
CA SER A 166 3.74 2.68 0.77
C SER A 166 3.83 2.64 -0.76
N MET A 167 3.12 3.56 -1.41
CA MET A 167 3.20 3.72 -2.86
C MET A 167 4.42 4.55 -3.28
N GLU A 168 5.09 5.21 -2.33
CA GLU A 168 6.15 6.19 -2.59
C GLU A 168 7.35 5.98 -1.65
N CYS A 169 8.50 6.48 -2.10
CA CYS A 169 9.71 6.57 -1.29
C CYS A 169 9.80 7.98 -0.72
N ASN A 170 10.00 8.08 0.59
CA ASN A 170 10.15 9.33 1.32
C ASN A 170 11.64 9.66 1.48
N LEU A 171 11.96 10.95 1.40
CA LEU A 171 13.32 11.44 1.69
C LEU A 171 13.66 11.20 3.16
N CYS A 172 14.91 10.85 3.45
CA CYS A 172 15.43 10.90 4.81
C CYS A 172 15.31 12.31 5.39
N TYR A 173 14.76 12.43 6.60
CA TYR A 173 14.64 13.71 7.28
C TYR A 173 16.01 14.27 7.67
N ILE A 174 16.06 15.58 7.96
CA ILE A 174 17.26 16.24 8.48
C ILE A 174 17.77 15.50 9.72
N GLY A 175 19.07 15.19 9.73
CA GLY A 175 19.71 14.42 10.79
C GLY A 175 19.69 12.91 10.56
N PHE A 176 19.21 12.46 9.39
CA PHE A 176 19.20 11.06 8.99
C PHE A 176 19.70 10.89 7.55
N TYR A 177 20.29 9.74 7.25
CA TYR A 177 20.83 9.39 5.94
C TYR A 177 20.47 7.95 5.52
N GLN A 178 20.64 7.60 4.24
CA GLN A 178 20.48 6.22 3.78
C GLN A 178 21.39 5.87 2.61
N GLU A 179 22.37 4.99 2.85
CA GLU A 179 23.39 4.59 1.86
C GLU A 179 22.95 3.52 0.89
N HIS A 180 22.02 2.67 1.30
CA HIS A 180 21.67 1.46 0.57
C HIS A 180 20.30 1.59 -0.09
N TYR A 181 20.19 0.92 -1.23
CA TYR A 181 18.92 0.72 -1.91
C TYR A 181 18.00 -0.15 -1.06
N GLY A 182 16.69 0.11 -1.12
CA GLY A 182 15.71 -0.82 -0.58
C GLY A 182 15.60 -0.83 0.95
N LYS A 183 16.20 0.13 1.66
CA LYS A 183 16.13 0.19 3.12
C LYS A 183 14.84 0.86 3.58
N HIS A 184 14.17 0.26 4.56
CA HIS A 184 12.87 0.74 5.03
C HIS A 184 12.97 1.91 6.02
N THR A 185 14.16 2.23 6.53
CA THR A 185 14.41 3.32 7.50
C THR A 185 15.70 4.06 7.19
N CYS A 186 15.76 5.34 7.52
CA CYS A 186 17.00 6.09 7.48
C CYS A 186 17.82 5.90 8.76
N ASP A 187 19.14 5.88 8.62
CA ASP A 187 20.09 5.82 9.71
C ASP A 187 20.25 7.21 10.32
N LYS A 188 20.30 7.28 11.65
CA LYS A 188 20.49 8.54 12.36
C LYS A 188 21.95 8.96 12.26
N CYS A 189 22.19 10.26 12.05
CA CYS A 189 23.51 10.84 12.26
C CYS A 189 23.97 10.66 13.72
N ASP A 190 25.30 10.61 13.92
CA ASP A 190 25.90 10.52 15.26
C ASP A 190 25.54 11.77 16.08
N ASP A 191 25.63 11.65 17.41
CA ASP A 191 25.34 12.77 18.30
C ASP A 191 26.24 13.98 17.96
N ASN A 192 25.67 15.19 18.06
CA ASN A 192 26.23 16.48 17.62
C ASN A 192 26.41 16.69 16.11
N THR A 193 26.08 15.71 15.27
CA THR A 193 26.03 15.89 13.81
C THR A 193 24.59 15.93 13.27
N THR A 194 24.38 16.51 12.09
CA THR A 194 23.10 16.55 11.38
C THR A 194 23.34 16.78 9.89
N THR A 195 22.35 16.48 9.06
CA THR A 195 22.43 16.72 7.61
C THR A 195 21.92 18.12 7.26
N GLU A 196 22.53 18.80 6.30
CA GLU A 196 22.10 20.15 5.88
C GLU A 196 20.74 20.13 5.19
N THR A 197 20.46 19.05 4.47
CA THR A 197 19.25 18.88 3.68
C THR A 197 18.62 17.51 3.93
N MET A 198 17.36 17.38 3.52
CA MET A 198 16.68 16.08 3.46
C MET A 198 17.26 15.25 2.32
N GLY A 199 17.20 13.92 2.46
CA GLY A 199 17.64 12.99 1.43
C GLY A 199 19.13 12.67 1.43
N ALA A 200 19.80 12.87 2.57
CA ALA A 200 21.21 12.56 2.70
C ALA A 200 21.45 11.08 2.37
N LYS A 201 22.41 10.83 1.49
CA LYS A 201 22.69 9.48 0.99
C LYS A 201 23.73 8.79 1.83
N SER A 202 24.53 9.51 2.59
CA SER A 202 25.69 8.92 3.24
C SER A 202 26.00 9.54 4.58
N LYS A 203 26.71 8.79 5.43
CA LYS A 203 27.17 9.29 6.73
C LYS A 203 28.07 10.52 6.59
N GLN A 204 28.80 10.65 5.48
CA GLN A 204 29.67 11.82 5.22
C GLN A 204 28.88 13.13 5.06
N GLU A 205 27.57 13.07 4.81
CA GLU A 205 26.70 14.25 4.74
C GLU A 205 26.19 14.69 6.12
N CYS A 206 26.51 13.94 7.19
CA CYS A 206 26.32 14.38 8.56
C CYS A 206 27.44 15.36 8.95
N VAL A 207 27.10 16.65 9.05
CA VAL A 207 28.02 17.71 9.47
C VAL A 207 27.76 18.12 10.92
N GLU A 208 28.75 18.68 11.60
CA GLU A 208 28.58 19.19 12.96
C GLU A 208 27.51 20.27 13.02
N LYS A 209 26.61 20.22 14.01
CA LYS A 209 25.54 21.23 14.16
C LYS A 209 26.09 22.65 14.29
N GLU A 210 27.28 22.82 14.85
CA GLU A 210 27.97 24.10 14.97
C GLU A 210 28.44 24.68 13.62
N SER A 211 28.74 23.84 12.64
CA SER A 211 29.18 24.30 11.31
C SER A 211 28.04 24.99 10.55
N MET A 212 26.79 24.54 10.74
CA MET A 212 25.61 25.21 10.16
C MET A 212 25.34 26.59 10.73
N LEU A 213 25.66 26.80 12.02
CA LEU A 213 25.61 28.11 12.64
C LEU A 213 26.69 29.02 12.05
N ARG A 214 27.91 28.52 11.81
CA ARG A 214 28.98 29.33 11.20
C ARG A 214 28.63 29.79 9.79
N THR A 215 27.93 29.00 8.98
CA THR A 215 27.54 29.39 7.62
C THR A 215 26.46 30.48 7.62
N SER A 216 25.50 30.45 8.55
CA SER A 216 24.51 31.52 8.71
C SER A 216 25.10 32.82 9.25
N TYR A 217 26.05 32.74 10.20
CA TYR A 217 26.80 33.91 10.68
C TYR A 217 27.78 34.46 9.63
N SER A 218 28.46 33.62 8.84
CA SER A 218 29.40 34.04 7.80
C SER A 218 28.69 34.72 6.62
N THR A 219 27.49 34.25 6.24
CA THR A 219 26.66 34.92 5.22
C THR A 219 26.08 36.25 5.74
N TYR A 220 25.67 36.32 7.01
CA TYR A 220 25.25 37.57 7.66
C TYR A 220 26.41 38.58 7.79
N PHE A 221 27.61 38.12 8.14
CA PHE A 221 28.81 38.94 8.24
C PHE A 221 29.31 39.43 6.88
N ASN A 222 29.30 38.57 5.84
CA ASN A 222 29.65 38.97 4.47
C ASN A 222 28.64 39.97 3.86
N ARG A 223 27.34 39.83 4.15
CA ARG A 223 26.35 40.85 3.73
C ARG A 223 26.60 42.20 4.41
N ASN A 224 26.95 42.21 5.69
CA ASN A 224 27.26 43.45 6.42
C ASN A 224 28.59 44.08 5.96
N LEU A 225 29.64 43.30 5.67
CA LEU A 225 30.90 43.84 5.13
C LEU A 225 30.73 44.44 3.73
N ASN A 226 29.95 43.79 2.86
CA ASN A 226 29.64 44.34 1.53
C ASN A 226 28.81 45.63 1.62
N PHE A 227 27.93 45.77 2.61
CA PHE A 227 27.18 47.01 2.86
C PHE A 227 28.07 48.13 3.42
N ILE A 228 28.96 47.82 4.38
CA ILE A 228 29.90 48.79 4.95
C ILE A 228 30.91 49.27 3.90
N THR A 229 31.44 48.38 3.06
CA THR A 229 32.35 48.76 1.96
C THR A 229 31.65 49.58 0.87
N TYR A 230 30.37 49.31 0.59
CA TYR A 230 29.55 50.12 -0.30
C TYR A 230 29.31 51.54 0.24
N LEU A 231 29.05 51.68 1.56
CA LEU A 231 28.89 52.99 2.20
C LEU A 231 30.21 53.78 2.23
N LEU A 232 31.34 53.12 2.54
CA LEU A 232 32.66 53.79 2.57
C LEU A 232 33.14 54.26 1.18
N ARG A 233 32.71 53.59 0.10
CA ARG A 233 33.00 54.01 -1.29
C ARG A 233 32.19 55.23 -1.75
N ASN A 234 31.11 55.60 -1.06
CA ASN A 234 30.22 56.70 -1.44
C ASN A 234 30.30 57.91 -0.48
N VAL A 235 31.30 57.95 0.42
CA VAL A 235 31.49 59.02 1.42
C VAL A 235 32.85 59.73 1.27
N ILE A 236 33.59 59.46 0.20
CA ILE A 236 34.79 60.22 -0.21
C ILE A 236 34.60 60.66 -1.67
#